data_AF-A0A6A1TP42-F1
#
_entry.id   AF-A0A6A1TP42-F1
#
_cell.length_a   1.000
_cell.length_b   1.000
_cell.length_c   1.000
_cell.angle_alpha   90.00
_cell.angle_beta   90.00
_cell.angle_gamma   90.00
#
_symmetry.space_group_name_H-M   'P 1'
#
loop_
_entity.id
_entity.type
_entity.pdbx_description
1 polymer ?
#
loop_
_entity_poly.entity_id
_entity_poly.type
_entity_poly.pdbx_seq_one_letter_code
_entity_poly.pdbx_strand_id
1 'polypeptide(L)'
;MELVVFGYQIVPGRDEPLAFAASLEECQREALFEREELRRNDPDIDPLGAMAIYRLTLAWPDVNGLLAVLNERTPLLDAIVVDRRLVGLVAD
;
A
#
# COMPACT_ATOMS: atom_id res chain seq x y z
N MET A 1 17.88 -11.25 0.92
CA MET A 1 17.96 -9.85 0.43
C MET A 1 16.66 -9.20 0.82
N GLU A 2 16.73 -8.08 1.53
CA GLU A 2 15.54 -7.31 1.91
C GLU A 2 15.31 -6.21 0.88
N LEU A 3 14.06 -5.98 0.51
CA LEU A 3 13.63 -4.94 -0.41
C LEU A 3 12.76 -3.94 0.37
N VAL A 4 13.00 -2.66 0.20
CA VAL A 4 12.16 -1.62 0.79
C VAL A 4 11.29 -1.01 -0.30
N VAL A 5 9.99 -0.99 -0.08
CA VAL A 5 9.00 -0.31 -0.94
C VAL A 5 8.09 0.58 -0.10
N PHE A 6 7.34 1.44 -0.77
CA PHE A 6 6.33 2.29 -0.15
C PHE A 6 4.97 1.93 -0.72
N GLY A 7 3.94 1.88 0.12
CA GLY A 7 2.58 1.57 -0.30
C GLY A 7 1.57 2.56 0.25
N TYR A 8 0.65 3.06 -0.58
CA TYR A 8 -0.41 3.96 -0.15
C TYR A 8 -1.79 3.28 -0.21
N GLN A 9 -2.69 3.68 0.69
CA GLN A 9 -4.09 3.25 0.67
C GLN A 9 -4.78 3.81 -0.57
N ILE A 10 -5.33 2.95 -1.43
CA ILE A 10 -6.12 3.40 -2.59
C ILE A 10 -7.50 3.88 -2.13
N VAL A 11 -8.07 3.21 -1.13
CA VAL A 11 -9.30 3.63 -0.46
C VAL A 11 -8.94 4.16 0.94
N PRO A 12 -9.23 5.43 1.23
CA PRO A 12 -8.96 6.03 2.54
C PRO A 12 -9.49 5.18 3.70
N GLY A 13 -8.64 4.92 4.70
CA GLY A 13 -8.99 4.12 5.86
C GLY A 13 -9.03 2.60 5.62
N ARG A 14 -8.75 2.12 4.39
CA ARG A 14 -8.59 0.69 4.11
C ARG A 14 -7.15 0.36 3.77
N ASP A 15 -6.57 -0.53 4.55
CA ASP A 15 -5.19 -0.96 4.41
C ASP A 15 -4.95 -1.96 3.27
N GLU A 16 -6.02 -2.45 2.65
CA GLU A 16 -5.98 -3.33 1.48
C GLU A 16 -7.14 -3.00 0.51
N PRO A 17 -6.88 -2.90 -0.81
CA PRO A 17 -5.57 -3.00 -1.45
C PRO A 17 -4.70 -1.73 -1.27
N LEU A 18 -3.38 -1.92 -1.31
CA LEU A 18 -2.40 -0.84 -1.44
C LEU A 18 -1.87 -0.76 -2.88
N ALA A 19 -1.52 0.44 -3.33
CA ALA A 19 -0.67 0.66 -4.50
C ALA A 19 0.77 0.95 -4.04
N PHE A 20 1.77 0.48 -4.80
CA PHE A 20 3.18 0.48 -4.36
C PHE A 20 4.09 1.28 -5.31
N ALA A 21 5.11 1.91 -4.72
CA ALA A 21 6.16 2.66 -5.41
C ALA A 21 7.53 2.37 -4.79
N ALA A 22 8.60 2.66 -5.55
CA ALA A 22 9.97 2.36 -5.13
C ALA A 22 10.54 3.40 -4.15
N SER A 23 9.95 4.60 -4.11
CA SER A 23 10.36 5.69 -3.23
C SER A 23 9.18 6.37 -2.55
N LEU A 24 9.44 7.03 -1.41
CA LEU A 24 8.42 7.77 -0.68
C LEU A 24 7.86 8.93 -1.51
N GLU A 25 8.72 9.65 -2.23
CA GLU A 25 8.35 10.80 -3.07
C GLU A 25 7.39 10.37 -4.20
N GLU A 26 7.72 9.28 -4.90
CA GLU A 26 6.85 8.71 -5.93
C GLU A 26 5.52 8.25 -5.34
N CYS A 27 5.56 7.55 -4.19
CA CYS A 27 4.36 7.08 -3.49
C CYS A 27 3.43 8.23 -3.09
N GLN A 28 3.99 9.32 -2.57
CA GLN A 28 3.24 10.53 -2.21
C GLN A 28 2.61 11.20 -3.43
N ARG A 29 3.38 11.35 -4.51
CA ARG A 29 2.90 11.93 -5.77
C ARG A 29 1.72 11.13 -6.34
N GLU A 30 1.83 9.81 -6.35
CA GLU A 30 0.76 8.93 -6.85
C GLU A 30 -0.46 8.91 -5.95
N ALA A 31 -0.29 8.88 -4.63
CA ALA A 31 -1.40 8.96 -3.69
C ALA A 31 -2.21 10.27 -3.84
N LEU A 32 -1.53 11.40 -4.06
CA LEU A 32 -2.18 12.69 -4.34
C LEU A 32 -2.95 12.66 -5.66
N PHE A 33 -2.38 12.03 -6.70
CA PHE A 33 -3.04 11.87 -7.99
C PHE A 33 -4.30 11.00 -7.87
N GLU A 34 -4.21 9.85 -7.22
CA GLU A 34 -5.35 8.96 -6.98
C GLU A 34 -6.47 9.66 -6.20
N ARG A 35 -6.12 10.44 -5.17
CA ARG A 35 -7.08 11.24 -4.39
C ARG A 35 -7.84 12.24 -5.28
N GLU A 36 -7.13 12.93 -6.15
CA GLU A 36 -7.73 13.90 -7.08
C GLU A 36 -8.66 13.21 -8.09
N GLU A 37 -8.28 12.03 -8.58
CA GLU A 37 -9.14 11.23 -9.47
C GLU A 37 -10.42 10.74 -8.76
N LEU A 38 -10.33 10.33 -7.49
CA LEU A 38 -11.50 9.95 -6.69
C LEU A 38 -12.50 11.11 -6.59
N ARG A 39 -12.02 12.34 -6.36
CA ARG A 39 -12.87 13.55 -6.32
C ARG A 39 -13.52 13.88 -7.65
N ARG A 40 -12.78 13.72 -8.75
CA ARG A 40 -13.31 13.98 -10.09
C ARG A 40 -14.42 13.02 -10.45
N ASN A 41 -14.29 11.77 -10.03
CA ASN A 41 -15.26 10.72 -10.32
C ASN A 41 -16.49 10.79 -9.40
N ASP A 42 -16.33 11.27 -8.17
CA ASP A 42 -17.42 11.50 -7.22
C ASP A 42 -17.23 12.84 -6.48
N PRO A 43 -17.75 13.96 -7.04
CA PRO A 43 -17.63 15.28 -6.43
C PRO A 43 -18.31 15.41 -5.06
N ASP A 44 -19.25 14.52 -4.74
CA ASP A 44 -20.00 14.53 -3.48
C ASP A 44 -19.37 13.61 -2.42
N ILE A 45 -18.23 12.98 -2.71
CA ILE A 45 -17.54 12.00 -1.83
C ILE A 45 -17.02 12.58 -0.52
N ASP A 46 -17.10 13.89 -0.32
CA ASP A 46 -16.53 14.54 0.85
C ASP A 46 -17.30 14.21 2.15
N PRO A 47 -16.58 13.90 3.25
CA PRO A 47 -15.13 13.89 3.36
C PRO A 47 -14.49 12.57 2.92
N LEU A 48 -13.56 12.63 1.96
CA LEU A 48 -12.82 11.46 1.47
C LEU A 48 -11.93 10.80 2.54
N GLY A 49 -11.58 11.51 3.63
CA GLY A 49 -10.69 10.99 4.70
C GLY A 49 -9.22 10.94 4.28
N ALA A 50 -8.29 10.69 5.21
CA ALA A 50 -6.86 10.64 4.91
C ALA A 50 -6.44 9.27 4.34
N MET A 51 -5.51 9.26 3.38
CA MET A 51 -4.88 8.05 2.83
C MET A 51 -3.54 7.83 3.51
N ALA A 52 -3.35 6.67 4.13
CA ALA A 52 -2.08 6.32 4.75
C ALA A 52 -1.01 5.89 3.74
N ILE A 53 0.25 6.25 4.02
CA ILE A 53 1.44 5.78 3.31
C ILE A 53 2.28 4.96 4.27
N TYR A 54 2.61 3.76 3.86
CA TYR A 54 3.42 2.80 4.58
C TYR A 54 4.79 2.63 3.93
N ARG A 55 5.82 2.48 4.76
CA ARG A 55 7.09 1.87 4.36
C ARG A 55 7.02 0.40 4.70
N LEU A 56 7.30 -0.46 3.71
CA LEU A 56 7.32 -1.90 3.89
C LEU A 56 8.73 -2.43 3.62
N THR A 57 9.27 -3.20 4.56
CA THR A 57 10.43 -4.04 4.33
C THR A 57 9.93 -5.43 3.95
N LEU A 58 10.32 -5.90 2.77
CA LEU A 58 9.95 -7.18 2.19
C LEU A 58 11.15 -8.13 2.19
N ALA A 59 10.90 -9.42 2.38
CA ALA A 59 11.88 -10.48 2.20
C ALA A 59 11.26 -11.65 1.42
N TRP A 60 12.10 -12.38 0.70
CA TRP A 60 11.65 -13.57 0.01
C TRP A 60 11.20 -14.63 1.02
N PRO A 61 10.04 -15.28 0.82
CA PRO A 61 9.59 -16.32 1.72
C PRO A 61 10.48 -17.55 1.56
N ASP A 62 10.51 -18.40 2.58
CA ASP A 62 11.10 -19.73 2.46
C ASP A 62 10.23 -20.64 1.56
N VAL A 63 10.68 -21.88 1.36
CA VAL A 63 9.96 -22.84 0.51
C VAL A 63 8.53 -23.08 1.02
N ASN A 64 8.32 -23.13 2.33
CA ASN A 64 7.00 -23.37 2.89
C ASN A 64 6.08 -22.17 2.71
N GLY A 65 6.59 -20.95 2.94
CA GLY A 65 5.88 -19.70 2.70
C GLY A 65 5.51 -19.53 1.23
N LEU A 66 6.43 -19.84 0.32
CA LEU A 66 6.15 -19.80 -1.12
C LEU A 66 5.07 -20.82 -1.50
N LEU A 67 5.15 -22.05 -0.99
CA LEU A 67 4.10 -23.06 -1.22
C LEU A 67 2.75 -22.64 -0.64
N ALA A 68 2.71 -21.94 0.49
CA ALA A 68 1.47 -21.42 1.06
C ALA A 68 0.82 -20.37 0.15
N VAL A 69 1.62 -19.46 -0.42
CA VAL A 69 1.15 -18.47 -1.40
C VAL A 69 0.65 -19.14 -2.68
N LEU A 70 1.44 -20.05 -3.26
CA LEU A 70 1.10 -20.72 -4.52
C LEU A 70 -0.15 -21.60 -4.42
N ASN A 71 -0.46 -22.10 -3.22
CA ASN A 71 -1.69 -22.86 -2.96
C ASN A 71 -2.81 -21.99 -2.35
N GLU A 72 -2.73 -20.66 -2.47
CA GLU A 72 -3.75 -19.69 -2.05
C GLU A 72 -4.12 -19.75 -0.55
N ARG A 73 -3.22 -20.29 0.30
CA ARG A 73 -3.43 -20.37 1.75
C ARG A 73 -3.03 -19.08 2.48
N THR A 74 -2.24 -18.24 1.83
CA THR A 74 -1.74 -16.97 2.39
C THR A 74 -1.57 -15.98 1.25
N PRO A 75 -2.05 -14.73 1.38
CA PRO A 75 -1.76 -13.68 0.41
C PRO A 75 -0.26 -13.47 0.23
N LEU A 76 0.19 -13.14 -0.98
CA LEU A 76 1.61 -12.90 -1.25
C LEU A 76 2.19 -11.82 -0.34
N LEU A 77 1.47 -10.70 -0.16
CA LEU A 77 1.94 -9.57 0.64
C LEU A 77 2.21 -9.98 2.09
N ASP A 78 1.28 -10.72 2.71
CA ASP A 78 1.43 -11.23 4.08
C ASP A 78 2.62 -12.18 4.22
N ALA A 79 2.90 -12.96 3.17
CA ALA A 79 4.01 -13.91 3.18
C ALA A 79 5.40 -13.24 3.03
N ILE A 80 5.47 -12.00 2.50
CA ILE A 80 6.74 -11.34 2.20
C ILE A 80 7.01 -10.10 3.06
N VAL A 81 6.00 -9.51 3.71
CA VAL A 81 6.17 -8.34 4.59
C VAL A 81 6.83 -8.75 5.90
N VAL A 82 7.99 -8.17 6.17
CA VAL A 82 8.74 -8.35 7.43
C VAL A 82 8.43 -7.24 8.43
N ASP A 83 8.29 -6.01 7.94
CA ASP A 83 7.99 -4.82 8.75
C ASP A 83 7.13 -3.86 7.92
N ARG A 84 6.09 -3.30 8.56
CA ARG A 84 5.20 -2.28 8.00
C ARG A 84 5.14 -1.11 8.97
N ARG A 85 5.49 0.08 8.50
CA ARG A 85 5.44 1.32 9.30
C ARG A 85 4.66 2.40 8.59
N LEU A 86 3.77 3.06 9.30
CA LEU A 86 3.16 4.30 8.83
C LEU A 86 4.23 5.38 8.74
N VAL A 87 4.40 5.99 7.56
CA VAL A 87 5.43 7.01 7.31
C VAL A 87 4.85 8.30 6.73
N GLY A 88 3.58 8.32 6.34
CA GLY A 88 2.93 9.52 5.86
C GLY A 88 1.42 9.39 5.83
N LEU A 89 0.76 10.54 5.74
CA LEU A 89 -0.67 10.66 5.47
C LEU A 89 -0.83 11.66 4.32
N VAL A 90 -1.72 11.35 3.39
CA VAL A 90 -2.17 12.28 2.36
C VAL A 90 -3.60 12.67 2.69
N ALA A 91 -3.79 13.96 2.93
CA ALA A 91 -5.05 14.60 3.23
C ALA A 91 -5.07 15.99 2.57
N ASP A 92 -6.10 16.77 2.83
CA ASP A 92 -6.26 18.14 2.31
C ASP A 92 -5.48 19.18 3.11
#